data_AF-A0A951JKS9-F1
#
_entry.id   AF-A0A951JKS9-F1
#
_cell.length_a   1.000
_cell.length_b   1.000
_cell.length_c   1.000
_cell.angle_alpha   90.00
_cell.angle_beta   90.00
_cell.angle_gamma   90.00
#
_symmetry.space_group_name_H-M   'P 1'
#
loop_
_entity.id
_entity.type
_entity.pdbx_description
1 polymer ?
#
loop_
_entity_poly.entity_id
_entity_poly.type
_entity_poly.pdbx_seq_one_letter_code
_entity_poly.pdbx_strand_id
1 'polypeptide(L)'
;MSNADIVRACFESYVRQDRDHAERLIGDPFVFTSPQDDHIDRAAYFERCFPTMNRLRRHELLHVTPTDGDDVFVLYEYELTTGEVFRNTEVLTVRNGQIVEAQVFFGGRVDA
;
A
#
# COMPACT_ATOMS: atom_id res chain seq x y z
N MET A 1 16.15 2.75 -8.81
CA MET A 1 15.15 3.26 -7.85
C MET A 1 15.48 2.65 -6.51
N SER A 2 15.45 3.43 -5.43
CA SER A 2 15.55 2.87 -4.08
C SER A 2 14.27 2.08 -3.74
N ASN A 3 14.32 1.23 -2.72
CA ASN A 3 13.11 0.52 -2.25
C ASN A 3 11.99 1.51 -1.88
N ALA A 4 12.36 2.66 -1.28
CA ALA A 4 11.42 3.73 -0.97
C ALA A 4 10.81 4.37 -2.23
N ASP A 5 11.56 4.48 -3.33
CA ASP A 5 11.03 5.00 -4.61
C ASP A 5 10.05 4.02 -5.26
N ILE A 6 10.34 2.71 -5.21
CA ILE A 6 9.43 1.66 -5.69
C ILE A 6 8.10 1.72 -4.91
N VAL A 7 8.18 1.83 -3.59
CA VAL A 7 6.99 1.93 -2.73
C VAL A 7 6.20 3.20 -3.05
N ARG A 8 6.85 4.37 -3.17
CA ARG A 8 6.17 5.62 -3.57
C ARG A 8 5.48 5.49 -4.92
N ALA A 9 6.13 4.90 -5.91
CA ALA A 9 5.56 4.67 -7.23
C ALA A 9 4.35 3.72 -7.18
N CYS A 10 4.39 2.70 -6.31
CA CYS A 10 3.26 1.79 -6.11
C CYS A 10 2.05 2.50 -5.51
N PHE A 11 2.25 3.30 -4.46
CA PHE A 11 1.18 4.12 -3.87
C PHE A 11 0.64 5.16 -4.85
N GLU A 12 1.50 5.78 -5.66
CA GLU A 12 1.07 6.70 -6.72
C GLU A 12 0.20 5.99 -7.77
N SER A 13 0.57 4.77 -8.16
CA SER A 13 -0.22 3.93 -9.07
C SER A 13 -1.56 3.54 -8.47
N TYR A 14 -1.58 3.20 -7.18
CA TYR A 14 -2.81 2.94 -6.42
C TYR A 14 -3.72 4.18 -6.45
N VAL A 15 -3.22 5.36 -6.04
CA VAL A 15 -3.99 6.61 -6.02
C VAL A 15 -4.54 6.98 -7.40
N ARG A 16 -3.76 6.79 -8.46
CA ARG A 16 -4.20 7.05 -9.85
C ARG A 16 -5.06 5.95 -10.44
N GLN A 17 -5.22 4.82 -9.75
CA GLN A 17 -5.84 3.61 -10.28
C GLN A 17 -5.16 3.14 -11.60
N ASP A 18 -3.85 3.35 -11.71
CA ASP A 18 -3.02 2.88 -12.83
C ASP A 18 -2.63 1.43 -12.58
N ARG A 19 -3.54 0.52 -12.97
CA ARG A 19 -3.36 -0.92 -12.77
C ARG A 19 -2.14 -1.44 -13.52
N ASP A 20 -1.90 -1.01 -14.76
CA ASP A 20 -0.77 -1.49 -15.56
C ASP A 20 0.56 -1.16 -14.89
N HIS A 21 0.68 0.03 -14.28
CA HIS A 21 1.87 0.41 -13.53
C HIS A 21 2.00 -0.35 -12.21
N ALA A 22 0.90 -0.49 -11.46
CA ALA A 22 0.89 -1.29 -10.24
C ALA A 22 1.29 -2.74 -10.51
N GLU A 23 0.81 -3.35 -11.60
CA GLU A 23 1.14 -4.72 -11.98
C GLU A 23 2.63 -4.93 -12.29
N ARG A 24 3.35 -3.89 -12.72
CA ARG A 24 4.81 -3.95 -12.90
C ARG A 24 5.58 -3.87 -11.58
N LEU A 25 5.05 -3.15 -10.61
CA LEU A 25 5.68 -2.92 -9.30
C LEU A 25 5.33 -3.99 -8.27
N ILE A 26 4.17 -4.64 -8.38
CA ILE A 26 3.75 -5.73 -7.50
C ILE A 26 4.15 -7.05 -8.15
N GLY A 27 5.16 -7.69 -7.55
CA GLY A 27 5.82 -8.88 -8.08
C GLY A 27 4.93 -10.12 -8.12
N ASP A 28 5.39 -11.15 -8.81
CA ASP A 28 4.76 -12.47 -8.85
C ASP A 28 5.85 -13.52 -8.55
N PRO A 29 5.85 -14.15 -7.36
CA PRO A 29 4.77 -14.16 -6.37
C PRO A 29 4.69 -12.88 -5.52
N PHE A 30 3.48 -12.59 -5.02
CA PHE A 30 3.21 -11.55 -4.02
C PHE A 30 2.21 -12.05 -2.97
N VAL A 31 2.41 -11.62 -1.72
CA VAL A 31 1.55 -11.94 -0.58
C VAL A 31 1.10 -10.65 0.12
N PHE A 32 -0.19 -10.55 0.38
CA PHE A 32 -0.78 -9.43 1.09
C PHE A 32 -1.49 -9.87 2.36
N THR A 33 -1.25 -9.14 3.45
CA THR A 33 -1.91 -9.37 4.74
C THR A 33 -2.41 -8.04 5.31
N SER A 34 -3.64 -8.03 5.83
CA SER A 34 -4.26 -6.91 6.55
C SER A 34 -5.11 -7.47 7.70
N PRO A 35 -5.71 -6.64 8.57
CA PRO A 35 -6.66 -7.12 9.56
C PRO A 35 -7.90 -7.80 8.96
N GLN A 36 -8.18 -7.62 7.66
CA GLN A 36 -9.33 -8.18 6.96
C GLN A 36 -8.97 -9.32 5.98
N ASP A 37 -7.70 -9.44 5.60
CA ASP A 37 -7.22 -10.40 4.60
C ASP A 37 -5.97 -11.11 5.11
N ASP A 38 -5.93 -12.44 5.03
CA ASP A 38 -4.82 -13.24 5.54
C ASP A 38 -4.06 -13.91 4.38
N HIS A 39 -2.84 -13.44 4.11
CA HIS A 39 -1.92 -14.00 3.11
C HIS A 39 -2.55 -14.25 1.73
N ILE A 40 -3.32 -13.29 1.22
CA ILE A 40 -3.92 -13.41 -0.12
C ILE A 40 -2.87 -13.19 -1.20
N ASP A 41 -3.08 -13.81 -2.36
CA ASP A 41 -2.17 -13.70 -3.50
C ASP A 41 -2.36 -12.39 -4.29
N ARG A 42 -1.47 -12.18 -5.27
CA ARG A 42 -1.50 -11.06 -6.20
C ARG A 42 -2.84 -10.88 -6.92
N ALA A 43 -3.46 -11.96 -7.37
CA ALA A 43 -4.72 -11.87 -8.12
C ALA A 43 -5.85 -11.39 -7.19
N ALA A 44 -5.94 -11.96 -5.99
CA ALA A 44 -6.89 -11.56 -4.98
C ALA A 44 -6.66 -10.11 -4.51
N TYR A 45 -5.40 -9.66 -4.37
CA TYR A 45 -5.09 -8.27 -4.06
C TYR A 45 -5.63 -7.29 -5.10
N PHE A 46 -5.40 -7.56 -6.40
CA PHE A 46 -5.90 -6.69 -7.47
C PHE A 46 -7.42 -6.72 -7.63
N GLU A 47 -8.07 -7.82 -7.25
CA GLU A 47 -9.53 -7.94 -7.25
C GLU A 47 -10.16 -7.19 -6.07
N ARG A 48 -9.57 -7.28 -4.87
CA ARG A 48 -10.21 -6.87 -3.61
C ARG A 48 -9.69 -5.56 -3.06
N CYS A 49 -8.37 -5.40 -3.00
CA CYS A 49 -7.72 -4.31 -2.27
C CYS A 49 -7.42 -3.12 -3.18
N PHE A 50 -6.87 -3.36 -4.37
CA PHE A 50 -6.52 -2.29 -5.32
C PHE A 50 -7.69 -1.36 -5.73
N PRO A 51 -8.94 -1.83 -5.92
CA PRO A 51 -10.05 -0.94 -6.27
C PRO A 51 -10.59 -0.11 -5.09
N THR A 52 -10.12 -0.34 -3.86
CA THR A 52 -10.67 0.35 -2.66
C THR A 52 -10.36 1.85 -2.62
N MET A 53 -9.43 2.34 -3.45
CA MET A 53 -9.21 3.77 -3.68
C MET A 53 -10.50 4.52 -4.05
N ASN A 54 -11.49 3.87 -4.66
CA ASN A 54 -12.77 4.50 -4.99
C ASN A 54 -13.55 4.97 -3.75
N ARG A 55 -13.22 4.46 -2.56
CA ARG A 55 -13.78 4.87 -1.27
C ARG A 55 -13.04 6.07 -0.67
N LEU A 56 -11.89 6.44 -1.24
CA LEU A 56 -10.99 7.44 -0.71
C LEU A 56 -11.14 8.75 -1.50
N ARG A 57 -11.26 9.85 -0.77
CA ARG A 57 -11.19 11.21 -1.31
C ARG A 57 -9.75 11.73 -1.37
N ARG A 58 -8.92 11.37 -0.38
CA ARG A 58 -7.49 11.72 -0.30
C ARG A 58 -6.73 10.53 0.25
N HIS A 59 -5.50 10.35 -0.21
CA HIS A 59 -4.52 9.42 0.36
C HIS A 59 -3.15 10.11 0.31
N GLU A 60 -2.48 10.20 1.45
CA GLU A 60 -1.25 10.99 1.62
C GLU A 60 -0.19 10.19 2.39
N LEU A 61 0.99 10.05 1.79
CA LEU A 61 2.14 9.44 2.43
C LEU A 61 2.80 10.44 3.39
N LEU A 62 2.82 10.14 4.68
CA LEU A 62 3.48 10.97 5.70
C LEU A 62 4.94 10.59 5.89
N HIS A 63 5.21 9.28 5.98
CA HIS A 63 6.56 8.74 6.08
C HIS A 63 6.72 7.53 5.18
N VAL A 64 7.89 7.44 4.54
CA VAL A 64 8.34 6.28 3.77
C VAL A 64 9.80 6.07 4.15
N THR A 65 10.05 5.07 4.98
CA THR A 65 11.32 4.85 5.67
C THR A 65 11.86 3.47 5.33
N PRO A 66 12.96 3.35 4.56
CA PRO A 66 13.60 2.06 4.33
C PRO A 66 14.30 1.57 5.60
N THR A 67 14.35 0.25 5.76
CA THR A 67 15.21 -0.43 6.74
C THR A 67 16.62 -0.63 6.17
N ASP A 68 17.52 -1.22 6.96
CA ASP A 68 18.82 -1.71 6.47
C ASP A 68 18.69 -2.92 5.53
N GLY A 69 17.49 -3.50 5.39
CA GLY A 69 17.17 -4.64 4.52
C GLY A 69 16.20 -4.29 3.39
N ASP A 70 15.40 -5.27 3.01
CA ASP A 70 14.45 -5.17 1.88
C ASP A 70 13.15 -4.43 2.25
N ASP A 71 12.90 -4.20 3.54
CA ASP A 71 11.63 -3.67 4.03
C ASP A 71 11.58 -2.15 4.03
N VAL A 72 10.38 -1.62 3.79
CA VAL A 72 10.04 -0.20 3.83
C VAL A 72 8.81 -0.02 4.72
N PHE A 73 8.95 0.81 5.74
CA PHE A 73 7.84 1.25 6.57
C PHE A 73 7.14 2.45 5.93
N VAL A 74 5.82 2.42 5.90
CA VAL A 74 5.00 3.52 5.41
C VAL A 74 4.00 3.92 6.48
N LEU A 75 3.93 5.22 6.77
CA LEU A 75 2.83 5.83 7.51
C LEU A 75 2.05 6.72 6.54
N TYR A 76 0.74 6.54 6.46
CA TYR A 76 -0.10 7.36 5.60
C TYR A 76 -1.42 7.72 6.26
N GLU A 77 -1.99 8.80 5.76
CA GLU A 77 -3.35 9.21 6.06
C GLU A 77 -4.24 9.05 4.84
N TYR A 78 -5.51 8.76 5.08
CA TYR A 78 -6.52 8.80 4.05
C TYR A 78 -7.82 9.39 4.58
N GLU A 79 -8.52 10.07 3.69
CA GLU A 79 -9.85 10.62 3.93
C GLU A 79 -10.85 9.79 3.12
N LEU A 80 -11.86 9.25 3.79
CA LEU A 80 -12.97 8.57 3.12
C LEU A 80 -13.85 9.58 2.39
N THR A 81 -14.61 9.13 1.38
CA THR A 81 -15.63 9.97 0.73
C THR A 81 -16.72 10.47 1.68
N THR A 82 -16.87 9.82 2.84
CA THR A 82 -17.77 10.20 3.94
C THR A 82 -17.19 11.30 4.85
N GLY A 83 -15.90 11.65 4.69
CA GLY A 83 -15.22 12.75 5.36
C GLY A 83 -14.34 12.35 6.55
N GLU A 84 -14.44 11.11 7.04
CA GLU A 84 -13.58 10.64 8.12
C GLU A 84 -12.13 10.45 7.66
N VAL A 85 -11.19 10.87 8.52
CA VAL A 85 -9.74 10.72 8.31
C VAL A 85 -9.19 9.63 9.21
N PHE A 86 -8.42 8.72 8.64
CA PHE A 86 -7.75 7.62 9.32
C PHE A 86 -6.26 7.65 9.02
N ARG A 87 -5.48 6.99 9.88
CA ARG A 87 -4.04 6.81 9.69
C ARG A 87 -3.68 5.34 9.84
N ASN A 88 -3.00 4.79 8.84
CA ASN A 88 -2.53 3.40 8.83
C ASN A 88 -1.01 3.35 8.68
N THR A 89 -0.44 2.21 9.05
CA THR A 89 0.95 1.89 8.74
C THR A 89 1.05 0.61 7.93
N GLU A 90 2.04 0.53 7.05
CA GLU A 90 2.35 -0.64 6.23
C GLU A 90 3.83 -0.99 6.30
N VAL A 91 4.13 -2.27 6.13
CA VAL A 91 5.48 -2.78 5.87
C VAL A 91 5.45 -3.44 4.50
N LEU A 92 6.33 -3.00 3.60
CA LEU A 92 6.44 -3.55 2.25
C LEU A 92 7.84 -4.10 2.02
N THR A 93 7.94 -5.36 1.61
CA THR A 93 9.22 -5.98 1.25
C THR A 93 9.47 -5.82 -0.25
N VAL A 94 10.60 -5.22 -0.61
CA VAL A 94 10.98 -4.97 -2.01
C VAL A 94 12.16 -5.86 -2.40
N ARG A 95 12.01 -6.64 -3.47
CA ARG A 95 13.07 -7.46 -4.05
C ARG A 95 13.12 -7.27 -5.57
N ASN A 96 14.32 -7.14 -6.12
CA ASN A 96 14.54 -6.97 -7.56
C ASN A 96 13.69 -5.85 -8.20
N GLY A 97 13.43 -4.78 -7.46
CA GLY A 97 12.63 -3.64 -7.92
C GLY A 97 11.12 -3.86 -7.89
N GLN A 98 10.64 -4.91 -7.23
CA GLN A 98 9.21 -5.20 -7.08
C GLN A 98 8.85 -5.45 -5.61
N ILE A 99 7.64 -5.08 -5.22
CA ILE A 99 7.06 -5.41 -3.92
C ILE A 99 6.61 -6.87 -3.98
N VAL A 100 7.15 -7.70 -3.09
CA VAL A 100 6.82 -9.14 -2.99
C VAL A 100 5.97 -9.47 -1.77
N GLU A 101 5.89 -8.55 -0.81
CA GLU A 101 5.04 -8.70 0.37
C GLU A 101 4.55 -7.33 0.83
N ALA A 102 3.30 -7.26 1.29
CA ALA A 102 2.75 -6.10 1.97
C ALA A 102 1.93 -6.53 3.20
N GLN A 103 2.26 -5.93 4.34
CA GLN A 103 1.54 -6.10 5.60
C GLN A 103 0.95 -4.76 6.02
N VAL A 104 -0.37 -4.72 6.14
CA VAL A 104 -1.13 -3.52 6.52
C VAL A 104 -1.59 -3.61 7.96
N PHE A 105 -1.41 -2.52 8.69
CA PHE A 105 -1.90 -2.34 10.05
C PHE A 105 -2.86 -1.15 10.07
N PHE A 106 -4.15 -1.45 10.26
CA PHE A 106 -5.16 -0.41 10.35
C PHE A 106 -5.04 0.35 11.67
N GLY A 107 -4.92 1.67 11.58
CA GLY A 107 -4.93 2.53 12.75
C GLY A 107 -6.28 3.22 12.95
N GLY A 108 -6.29 4.20 13.84
CA GLY A 108 -7.50 4.89 14.28
C GLY A 108 -7.85 6.11 13.44
N ARG A 109 -9.01 6.69 13.76
CA ARG A 109 -9.41 8.03 13.30
C ARG A 109 -8.44 9.09 13.84
N VAL A 110 -8.09 10.07 13.02
CA VAL A 110 -7.13 11.13 13.39
C VAL A 110 -7.77 12.20 14.29
N ASP A 111 -9.05 12.51 14.09
CA ASP A 111 -9.82 13.48 14.89
C ASP A 111 -10.94 12.77 15.70
N ALA A 112 -10.55 11.86 16.61
CA ALA A 112 -11.46 11.16 17.52
C ALA A 112 -11.61 11.88 18.87
#